data_AF-A0A9D1G3S0-F1
#
_entry.id   AF-A0A9D1G3S0-F1
#
_cell.length_a   1.000
_cell.length_b   1.000
_cell.length_c   1.000
_cell.angle_alpha   90.00
_cell.angle_beta   90.00
_cell.angle_gamma   90.00
#
_symmetry.space_group_name_H-M   'P 1'
#
loop_
_entity.id
_entity.type
_entity.pdbx_description
1 polymer ?
#
loop_
_entity_poly.entity_id
_entity_poly.type
_entity_poly.pdbx_seq_one_letter_code
_entity_poly.pdbx_strand_id
1 'polypeptide(L)' 'MAKKKQDRFVIKENQGLGAGMLYVVVDMQTGVNYLAVGGLTPTHITPLLDANGNVVVDSAAQNTLE' A
#
# COMPACT_ATOMS: atom_id res chain seq x y z
N MET A 1 -22.04 19.43 6.81
CA MET A 1 -21.42 18.52 5.82
C MET A 1 -20.41 17.64 6.57
N ALA A 2 -20.54 16.32 6.51
CA ALA A 2 -19.61 15.42 7.21
C ALA A 2 -18.25 15.43 6.49
N LYS A 3 -17.16 15.65 7.25
CA LYS A 3 -15.79 15.57 6.73
C LYS A 3 -15.55 14.11 6.33
N LYS A 4 -15.27 13.84 5.05
CA LYS A 4 -14.96 12.48 4.58
C LYS A 4 -13.71 12.01 5.32
N LYS A 5 -13.82 10.91 6.06
CA LYS A 5 -12.68 10.29 6.74
C LYS A 5 -11.73 9.77 5.66
N GLN A 6 -10.45 10.09 5.78
CA GLN A 6 -9.42 9.55 4.89
C GLN A 6 -9.31 8.03 5.11
N ASP A 7 -9.16 7.29 4.02
CA ASP A 7 -8.96 5.84 4.08
C ASP A 7 -7.62 5.53 4.76
N ARG A 8 -7.61 4.48 5.59
CA ARG A 8 -6.40 4.06 6.31
C ARG A 8 -5.37 3.46 5.35
N PHE A 9 -5.85 2.67 4.38
CA PHE A 9 -5.01 1.95 3.44
C PHE A 9 -5.21 2.53 2.05
N VAL A 10 -4.12 2.99 1.43
CA VAL A 10 -4.14 3.65 0.12
C VAL A 10 -3.27 2.85 -0.84
N ILE A 11 -3.77 2.60 -2.05
CA ILE A 11 -3.00 1.96 -3.13
C ILE A 11 -2.08 3.02 -3.73
N LYS A 12 -0.76 2.82 -3.65
CA LYS A 12 0.25 3.65 -4.31
C LYS A 12 0.56 3.17 -5.72
N GLU A 13 0.65 1.86 -5.90
CA GLU A 13 0.99 1.25 -7.18
C GLU A 13 0.18 -0.01 -7.40
N ASN A 14 -0.04 -0.36 -8.67
CA ASN A 14 -0.54 -1.67 -9.05
C ASN A 14 0.15 -2.15 -10.32
N GLN A 15 0.31 -3.47 -10.43
CA GLN A 15 0.94 -4.11 -11.58
C GLN A 15 0.28 -5.45 -11.87
N GLY A 16 -0.04 -5.71 -13.13
CA GLY A 16 -0.46 -7.03 -13.59
C GLY A 16 0.71 -8.00 -13.71
N LEU A 17 0.54 -9.21 -13.17
CA LEU A 17 1.43 -10.36 -13.34
C LEU A 17 0.66 -11.54 -13.96
N GLY A 18 0.16 -11.33 -15.19
CA GLY A 18 -0.60 -12.33 -15.91
C GLY A 18 -1.94 -12.63 -15.25
N ALA A 19 -2.03 -13.76 -14.53
CA ALA A 19 -3.27 -14.23 -13.90
C ALA A 19 -3.60 -13.55 -12.54
N GLY A 20 -2.77 -12.61 -12.07
CA GLY A 20 -2.99 -11.88 -10.83
C GLY A 20 -2.47 -10.44 -10.88
N MET A 21 -2.81 -9.67 -9.84
CA MET A 21 -2.39 -8.29 -9.64
C MET A 21 -1.53 -8.18 -8.38
N LEU A 22 -0.50 -7.36 -8.46
CA LEU A 22 0.23 -6.83 -7.32
C LEU A 22 -0.27 -5.42 -7.02
N TYR A 23 -0.33 -5.09 -5.75
CA TYR A 23 -0.61 -3.76 -5.24
C TYR A 23 0.44 -3.38 -4.21
N VAL A 24 0.92 -2.14 -4.28
CA VAL A 24 1.61 -1.52 -3.15
C VAL A 24 0.58 -0.73 -2.39
N VAL A 25 0.33 -1.13 -1.14
CA VAL A 25 -0.64 -0.50 -0.24
C VAL A 25 0.09 0.13 0.92
N VAL A 26 -0.28 1.35 1.32
CA VAL A 26 0.32 2.03 2.47
C VAL A 26 -0.69 2.20 3.59
N ASP A 27 -0.27 1.81 4.80
CA ASP A 27 -0.99 2.16 6.03
C ASP A 27 -0.64 3.60 6.41
N MET A 28 -1.57 4.52 6.17
CA MET A 28 -1.40 5.95 6.44
C MET A 28 -1.19 6.29 7.92
N GLN A 29 -1.43 5.35 8.85
CA GLN A 29 -1.13 5.55 10.28
C GLN A 29 0.34 5.25 10.64
N THR A 30 0.95 4.29 9.95
CA THR A 30 2.31 3.80 10.29
C THR A 30 3.34 4.14 9.23
N GLY A 31 2.92 4.50 8.02
CA GLY A 31 3.77 4.69 6.84
C GLY A 31 4.20 3.37 6.18
N VAL A 32 3.92 2.21 6.78
CA VAL A 32 4.39 0.91 6.26
C VAL A 32 3.79 0.61 4.89
N ASN A 33 4.67 0.23 3.96
CA ASN A 33 4.31 -0.20 2.62
C ASN A 33 4.18 -1.73 2.60
N TYR A 34 3.12 -2.23 1.99
CA TYR A 34 2.82 -3.65 1.87
C TYR A 34 2.68 -4.05 0.41
N LEU A 35 3.21 -5.22 0.06
CA LEU A 35 2.84 -5.92 -1.16
C LEU A 35 1.56 -6.71 -0.88
N ALA A 36 0.49 -6.36 -1.57
CA ALA A 36 -0.75 -7.12 -1.56
C ALA A 36 -0.95 -7.83 -2.89
N VAL A 37 -1.36 -9.11 -2.86
CA VAL A 37 -1.53 -9.95 -4.05
C VAL A 37 -2.97 -10.43 -4.12
N GLY A 38 -3.57 -10.35 -5.31
CA GLY A 38 -4.89 -10.91 -5.57
C GLY A 38 -5.41 -10.61 -6.97
N GLY A 39 -6.68 -10.95 -7.20
CA GLY A 39 -7.42 -10.58 -8.41
C GLY A 39 -8.21 -9.30 -8.15
N LEU A 40 -9.54 -9.38 -8.20
CA LEU A 40 -10.44 -8.26 -7.84
C LEU A 40 -10.32 -7.84 -6.37
N THR A 41 -9.89 -8.76 -5.48
CA THR A 41 -9.65 -8.51 -4.06
C THR A 41 -8.30 -9.08 -3.65
N PRO A 42 -7.45 -8.31 -2.94
CA PRO A 42 -6.21 -8.84 -2.38
C PRO A 42 -6.49 -9.87 -1.29
N THR A 43 -5.83 -11.01 -1.33
CA THR A 43 -6.00 -12.11 -0.36
C THR A 43 -4.78 -12.32 0.53
N HIS A 44 -3.62 -11.81 0.10
CA HIS A 44 -2.36 -11.94 0.82
C HIS A 44 -1.70 -10.57 0.93
N ILE A 45 -1.03 -10.30 2.05
CA ILE A 45 -0.32 -9.06 2.32
C ILE A 45 0.99 -9.34 3.05
N THR A 46 2.09 -8.71 2.63
CA THR A 46 3.39 -8.78 3.31
C THR A 46 4.08 -7.41 3.31
N PRO A 47 4.77 -7.00 4.40
CA PRO A 47 5.54 -5.76 4.38
C PRO A 47 6.64 -5.79 3.31
N LEU A 48 6.83 -4.68 2.60
CA LEU A 48 7.97 -4.50 1.72
C LEU A 48 9.24 -4.26 2.55
N LEU A 49 10.34 -4.85 2.10
CA LEU A 49 11.64 -4.69 2.71
C LEU A 49 12.60 -3.96 1.76
N ASP A 50 13.48 -3.14 2.33
CA ASP A 50 14.60 -2.55 1.60
C ASP A 50 15.74 -3.57 1.43
N ALA A 51 16.81 -3.15 0.75
CA ALA A 51 17.98 -4.01 0.51
C ALA A 51 18.71 -4.46 1.80
N ASN A 52 18.48 -3.79 2.93
CA ASN A 52 19.06 -4.12 4.23
C ASN A 52 18.11 -4.99 5.08
N GLY A 53 16.91 -5.31 4.59
CA GLY A 53 15.89 -6.06 5.32
C GLY A 53 15.05 -5.21 6.27
N ASN A 54 15.13 -3.88 6.21
CA ASN A 54 14.26 -3.00 6.99
C ASN A 54 12.91 -2.83 6.29
N VAL A 55 11.86 -2.63 7.06
CA VAL A 55 10.53 -2.33 6.51
C VAL A 55 10.55 -0.99 5.78
N VAL A 56 10.00 -0.97 4.56
CA VAL A 56 9.82 0.26 3.78
C VAL A 56 8.67 1.07 4.38
N VAL A 57 8.99 2.31 4.78
CA VAL A 57 8.06 3.25 5.39
C VAL A 57 8.09 4.59 4.66
N ASP A 58 6.91 5.12 4.33
CA ASP A 58 6.78 6.50 3.86
C ASP A 58 6.57 7.46 5.03
N SER A 59 7.05 8.68 4.87
CA SER A 59 6.60 9.78 5.70
C SER A 59 5.16 10.15 5.35
N ALA A 60 4.32 10.37 6.37
CA ALA A 60 2.90 10.73 6.19
C ALA A 60 2.67 11.96 5.26
N ALA A 61 3.69 12.81 5.06
CA ALA A 61 3.65 13.96 4.16
C ALA A 61 3.79 13.63 2.66
N GLN A 62 4.24 12.44 2.28
CA GLN A 62 4.46 12.07 0.87
C GLN A 62 3.27 11.37 0.20
N ASN A 63 2.26 10.97 0.98
CA ASN A 63 1.12 10.19 0.50
C ASN A 63 -0.17 11.01 0.31
N THR A 64 -0.05 12.34 0.21
CA THR A 64 -1.17 13.26 -0.09
C THR A 64 -1.16 13.77 -1.53
N LEU A 65 -0.39 13.16 -2.43
CA LEU A 65 -0.32 13.55 -3.83
C LEU A 65 -0.93 12.44 -4.69
N GLU A 66 -2.24 12.55 -4.90
CA GLU A 66 -2.99 12.56 -6.19
C GLU A 66 -4.50 12.52 -5.91
#